data_AF-A0A942K317-F1
#
_entry.id   AF-A0A942K317-F1
#
_cell.length_a   1.000
_cell.length_b   1.000
_cell.length_c   1.000
_cell.angle_alpha   90.00
_cell.angle_beta   90.00
_cell.angle_gamma   90.00
#
_symmetry.space_group_name_H-M   'P 1'
#
loop_
_entity.id
_entity.type
_entity.pdbx_description
1 polymer ?
#
loop_
_entity_poly.entity_id
_entity_poly.type
_entity_poly.pdbx_seq_one_letter_code
_entity_poly.pdbx_strand_id
1 'polypeptide(L)'
;MPKGIQFTGDFEVSAMPALIPGSWYIGFSCKQCRQRFAFLSELTGTGALEISGPATFKVTCPNCGARGEYSATEVIQFQAAQGGPSSTA
;
A
#
# COMPACT_ATOMS: atom_id res chain seq x y z
N MET A 1 -21.92 8.89 3.94
CA MET A 1 -21.36 7.93 4.92
C MET A 1 -19.95 7.60 4.47
N PRO A 2 -18.92 7.75 5.32
CA PRO A 2 -17.57 7.29 4.99
C PRO A 2 -17.60 5.77 4.78
N LYS A 3 -16.91 5.28 3.75
CA LYS A 3 -16.69 3.85 3.54
C LYS A 3 -15.40 3.49 4.26
N GLY A 4 -15.42 2.40 5.02
CA GLY A 4 -14.24 1.93 5.75
C GLY A 4 -14.00 0.44 5.53
N ILE A 5 -12.75 0.03 5.67
CA ILE A 5 -12.33 -1.37 5.78
C ILE A 5 -11.59 -1.55 7.09
N GLN A 6 -12.02 -2.53 7.86
CA GLN A 6 -11.35 -2.94 9.08
C GLN A 6 -10.54 -4.21 8.81
N PHE A 7 -9.25 -4.19 9.13
CA PHE A 7 -8.38 -5.35 9.11
C PHE A 7 -8.13 -5.84 10.55
N THR A 8 -7.97 -7.14 10.74
CA THR A 8 -7.67 -7.72 12.06
C THR A 8 -6.78 -8.94 11.89
N GLY A 9 -5.64 -8.95 12.59
CA GLY A 9 -4.65 -10.02 12.56
C GLY A 9 -3.36 -9.70 11.81
N ASP A 10 -2.49 -10.70 11.68
CA ASP A 10 -1.22 -10.62 10.97
C ASP A 10 -1.38 -11.07 9.52
N PHE A 11 -0.96 -10.21 8.59
CA PHE A 11 -0.99 -10.47 7.16
C PHE A 11 0.43 -10.45 6.59
N GLU A 12 0.85 -11.56 6.00
CA GLU A 12 2.02 -11.59 5.14
C GLU A 12 1.58 -11.19 3.73
N VAL A 13 2.01 -10.01 3.27
CA VAL A 13 1.58 -9.43 2.00
C VAL A 13 2.76 -9.26 1.06
N SER A 14 2.47 -9.37 -0.24
CA SER A 14 3.45 -9.13 -1.30
C SER A 14 3.09 -7.85 -2.05
N ALA A 15 4.11 -7.07 -2.42
CA ALA A 15 3.92 -5.91 -3.26
C ALA A 15 3.40 -6.34 -4.65
N MET A 16 2.43 -5.60 -5.18
CA MET A 16 1.88 -5.85 -6.51
C MET A 16 2.95 -5.54 -7.57
N PRO A 17 3.19 -6.44 -8.55
CA PRO A 17 4.24 -6.26 -9.55
C PRO A 17 3.91 -5.19 -10.59
N ALA A 18 2.62 -4.90 -10.80
CA ALA A 18 2.15 -3.89 -11.74
C ALA A 18 0.91 -3.18 -11.18
N LEU A 19 0.83 -1.88 -11.43
CA LEU A 19 -0.31 -1.04 -11.06
C LEU A 19 -0.98 -0.50 -12.33
N ILE A 20 -2.30 -0.41 -12.29
CA ILE A 20 -3.10 0.17 -13.36
C ILE A 20 -3.09 1.69 -13.18
N PRO A 21 -2.59 2.46 -14.15
CA PRO A 21 -2.66 3.93 -14.17
C PRO A 21 -4.03 4.47 -13.76
N GLY A 22 -4.06 5.45 -12.86
CA GLY A 22 -5.30 6.10 -12.43
C GLY A 22 -6.16 5.29 -11.46
N SER A 23 -5.79 4.04 -11.15
CA SER A 23 -6.48 3.26 -10.11
C SER A 23 -5.93 3.59 -8.72
N TRP A 24 -6.78 3.45 -7.71
CA TRP A 24 -6.41 3.65 -6.32
C TRP A 24 -5.94 2.36 -5.66
N TYR A 25 -4.97 2.48 -4.78
CA TYR A 25 -4.33 1.36 -4.11
C TYR A 25 -4.10 1.65 -2.64
N ILE A 26 -4.10 0.57 -1.86
CA ILE A 26 -3.61 0.52 -0.48
C ILE A 26 -2.23 -0.11 -0.51
N GLY A 27 -1.30 0.52 0.21
CA GLY A 27 0.10 0.17 0.16
C GLY A 27 0.89 0.65 1.36
N PHE A 28 2.20 0.68 1.19
CA PHE A 28 3.14 1.12 2.22
C PHE A 28 4.23 1.99 1.60
N SER A 29 4.80 2.88 2.42
CA SER A 29 6.07 3.52 2.12
C SER A 29 7.18 2.73 2.78
N CYS A 30 8.15 2.26 1.99
CA CYS A 30 9.28 1.52 2.55
C CYS A 30 10.03 2.40 3.56
N LYS A 31 10.21 1.91 4.79
CA LYS A 31 10.91 2.66 5.85
C LYS A 31 12.40 2.89 5.50
N GLN A 32 12.97 2.09 4.58
CA GLN A 32 14.36 2.18 4.11
C GLN A 32 14.51 3.05 2.85
N CYS A 33 13.97 2.64 1.70
CA CYS A 33 14.16 3.37 0.44
C CYS A 33 13.13 4.47 0.18
N ARG A 34 12.12 4.62 1.05
CA ARG A 34 11.05 5.64 0.98
C ARG A 34 10.18 5.58 -0.28
N GLN A 35 10.39 4.59 -1.15
CA GLN A 35 9.53 4.31 -2.28
C GLN A 35 8.20 3.70 -1.80
N ARG A 36 7.16 3.89 -2.61
CA ARG A 36 5.79 3.47 -2.30
C ARG A 36 5.42 2.25 -3.14
N PHE A 37 4.78 1.28 -2.51
CA PHE A 37 4.32 0.06 -3.17
C PHE A 37 2.91 -0.26 -2.73
N ALA A 38 2.11 -0.80 -3.65
CA ALA A 38 0.77 -1.29 -3.33
C ALA A 38 0.83 -2.78 -2.99
N PHE A 39 -0.09 -3.25 -2.16
CA PHE A 39 -0.36 -4.69 -1.96
C PHE A 39 -1.85 -5.04 -2.13
N LEU A 40 -2.73 -4.03 -2.21
CA LEU A 40 -4.16 -4.22 -2.36
C LEU A 40 -4.77 -3.11 -3.22
N SER A 41 -5.68 -3.44 -4.12
CA SER A 41 -6.47 -2.46 -4.88
C SER A 41 -7.56 -1.85 -4.00
N GLU A 42 -7.72 -0.53 -4.07
CA GLU A 42 -8.78 0.19 -3.38
C GLU A 42 -10.05 0.15 -4.25
N LEU A 43 -11.07 -0.60 -3.80
CA LEU A 43 -12.23 -0.97 -4.61
C LEU A 43 -13.26 0.17 -4.82
N THR A 44 -13.18 1.25 -4.04
CA THR A 44 -14.10 2.38 -4.18
C THR A 44 -13.66 3.38 -5.24
N GLY A 45 -12.37 3.39 -5.59
CA GLY A 45 -11.79 4.32 -6.56
C GLY A 45 -11.76 5.76 -6.07
N THR A 46 -11.86 5.99 -4.75
CA THR A 46 -11.95 7.34 -4.16
C THR A 46 -10.73 7.74 -3.36
N GLY A 47 -9.90 6.78 -2.92
CA GLY A 47 -8.77 7.06 -2.04
C GLY A 47 -9.16 7.61 -0.66
N ALA A 48 -10.44 7.52 -0.31
CA ALA A 48 -11.02 8.05 0.93
C ALA A 48 -11.56 6.94 1.82
N LEU A 49 -10.98 5.74 1.73
CA LEU A 49 -11.38 4.60 2.53
C LEU A 49 -10.82 4.76 3.94
N GLU A 50 -11.66 4.70 4.96
CA GLU A 50 -11.15 4.64 6.33
C GLU A 50 -10.54 3.26 6.57
N ILE A 51 -9.23 3.20 6.81
CA ILE A 51 -8.52 1.95 7.11
C ILE A 51 -8.27 1.88 8.60
N SER A 52 -8.74 0.83 9.25
CA SER A 52 -8.68 0.70 10.71
C SER A 52 -8.53 -0.74 11.18
N GLY A 53 -8.38 -0.91 12.49
CA GLY A 53 -8.35 -2.21 13.16
C GLY A 53 -6.96 -2.69 13.59
N PRO A 54 -6.89 -3.70 14.48
CA PRO A 54 -5.66 -4.26 15.01
C PRO A 54 -5.03 -5.22 14.00
N ALA A 55 -4.48 -4.68 12.92
CA ALA A 55 -3.79 -5.46 11.88
C ALA A 55 -2.33 -5.07 11.74
N THR A 56 -1.52 -6.07 11.43
CA THR A 56 -0.09 -5.94 11.11
C THR A 56 0.15 -6.50 9.72
N PHE A 57 0.70 -5.69 8.82
CA PHE A 57 1.11 -6.06 7.47
C PHE A 57 2.62 -6.24 7.42
N LYS A 58 3.06 -7.47 7.16
CA LYS A 58 4.47 -7.84 7.00
C LYS A 58 4.77 -7.95 5.52
N VAL A 59 5.76 -7.20 5.05
CA VAL A 59 6.09 -7.13 3.63
C VAL A 59 7.59 -7.00 3.41
N THR A 60 8.07 -7.64 2.34
CA THR A 60 9.42 -7.44 1.83
C THR A 60 9.37 -6.38 0.73
N CYS A 61 10.14 -5.31 0.86
CA CYS A 61 10.23 -4.26 -0.14
C CYS A 61 10.83 -4.83 -1.44
N PRO A 62 10.14 -4.73 -2.59
CA PRO A 62 10.64 -5.30 -3.84
C PRO A 62 11.84 -4.52 -4.42
N ASN A 63 12.03 -3.25 -4.01
CA ASN A 63 13.13 -2.42 -4.51
C ASN A 63 14.45 -2.62 -3.75
N CYS A 64 14.42 -2.75 -2.43
CA CYS A 64 15.64 -2.87 -1.61
C CYS A 64 15.74 -4.15 -0.76
N GLY A 65 14.74 -5.04 -0.82
CA GLY A 65 14.73 -6.30 -0.06
C GLY A 65 14.48 -6.15 1.45
N ALA A 66 14.32 -4.93 1.97
CA ALA A 66 14.09 -4.71 3.38
C ALA A 66 12.72 -5.26 3.82
N ARG A 67 12.70 -5.99 4.93
CA ARG A 67 11.45 -6.38 5.61
C ARG A 67 10.91 -5.22 6.42
N GLY A 68 9.60 -4.99 6.33
CA GLY A 68 8.89 -3.97 7.09
C GLY A 68 7.58 -4.49 7.64
N GLU A 69 7.21 -3.96 8.81
CA GLU A 69 5.93 -4.19 9.45
C GLU A 69 5.17 -2.85 9.53
N TYR A 70 3.88 -2.90 9.22
CA TYR A 70 3.01 -1.73 9.13
C TYR A 70 1.69 -2.01 9.80
N SER A 71 1.22 -1.13 10.68
CA SER A 71 -0.14 -1.20 11.21
C SER A 71 -1.19 -0.72 10.19
N ALA A 72 -2.47 -0.99 10.46
CA ALA A 72 -3.58 -0.46 9.65
C ALA A 72 -3.58 1.08 9.52
N THR A 73 -2.99 1.80 10.47
CA THR A 73 -2.87 3.27 10.42
C THR A 73 -1.61 3.74 9.70
N GLU A 74 -0.62 2.86 9.48
CA GLU A 74 0.61 3.18 8.76
C GLU A 74 0.53 2.88 7.25
N VAL A 75 -0.45 2.08 6.83
CA VAL A 75 -0.69 1.87 5.39
C VAL A 75 -1.25 3.12 4.75
N ILE A 76 -0.89 3.34 3.50
CA ILE A 76 -1.21 4.56 2.75
C ILE A 76 -2.14 4.23 1.60
N GLN A 77 -3.01 5.18 1.28
CA GLN A 77 -3.76 5.18 0.03
C GLN A 77 -3.07 6.09 -0.98
N PHE A 78 -2.89 5.62 -2.19
CA PHE A 78 -2.38 6.44 -3.28
C PHE A 78 -2.96 5.99 -4.62
N GLN A 79 -3.13 6.95 -5.52
CA GLN A 79 -3.44 6.66 -6.91
C GLN A 79 -2.14 6.30 -7.63
N ALA A 80 -2.16 5.21 -8.40
CA ALA A 80 -1.03 4.88 -9.26
C ALA A 80 -0.88 5.99 -10.31
N ALA A 81 0.32 6.59 -10.35
CA ALA A 81 0.64 7.62 -11.31
C ALA A 81 0.36 7.09 -12.72
N GLN A 82 -0.24 7.93 -13.56
CA GLN A 82 -0.40 7.63 -14.98
C GLN A 82 0.96 7.76 -15.66
N GLY A 83 1.86 6.77 -15.44
CA GLY A 83 3.20 6.75 -16.02
C GLY A 83 4.07 7.95 -15.62
N GLY A 84 4.87 7.78 -14.58
CA GLY A 84 6.15 8.48 -14.43
C GLY A 84 7.21 7.41 -14.19
N PRO A 85 8.39 7.48 -14.84
CA PRO A 85 9.31 6.36 -14.88
C PRO A 85 9.71 5.95 -13.46
N SER A 86 9.96 4.65 -13.29
CA SER A 86 10.78 4.09 -12.22
C SER A 86 11.88 5.10 -11.90
N SER A 87 11.78 5.78 -10.76
CA SER A 87 12.85 6.65 -10.27
C SER A 87 14.00 5.75 -9.87
N THR A 88 14.79 5.37 -10.87
CA THR A 88 16.15 4.90 -10.70
C THR A 88 16.96 6.18 -10.59
N ALA A 89 17.19 6.61 -9.35
CA ALA A 89 18.23 7.58 -9.06
C ALA A 89 19.55 6.83 -8.84
#